data_AF-A0A7V9SC17-F1
#
_entry.id   AF-A0A7V9SC17-F1
#
_cell.length_a   1.000
_cell.length_b   1.000
_cell.length_c   1.000
_cell.angle_alpha   90.00
_cell.angle_beta   90.00
_cell.angle_gamma   90.00
#
_symmetry.space_group_name_H-M   'P 1'
#
loop_
_entity.id
_entity.type
_entity.pdbx_description
1 polymer ?
#
loop_
_entity_poly.entity_id
_entity_poly.type
_entity_poly.pdbx_seq_one_letter_code
_entity_poly.pdbx_strand_id
1 'polypeptide(L)'
;MRAGLVGGLIGGLAVVGLLMPGATMLASAQEATPAAAELPVAPDPSLCQVEPRPLAFFEQYVGTPTAMAAATPEATPIEEGADAVEGTMEGFVPPVGQAADPETVDAVVATAVEVVACFNAGDLPRAFALYTDDLIDVFAGAEPLPQEQFDIMAATPAAVPVEAREQVLAIREVVILPDGRAGGFVDFAFAGGYRETQYVVLTQEGERWLVDEILLFA
;
A
#
# COMPACT_ATOMS: atom_id res chain seq x y z
N MET A 1 -36.55 -75.50 -55.24
CA MET A 1 -35.53 -76.05 -56.16
C MET A 1 -34.15 -75.68 -55.63
N ARG A 2 -33.26 -76.68 -55.44
CA ARG A 2 -31.77 -76.67 -55.42
C ARG A 2 -31.05 -75.62 -54.55
N ALA A 3 -30.32 -76.03 -53.49
CA ALA A 3 -28.89 -76.48 -53.46
C ALA A 3 -27.90 -75.32 -53.73
N GLY A 4 -26.74 -75.13 -53.09
CA GLY A 4 -25.90 -75.78 -52.07
C GLY A 4 -24.75 -74.79 -51.74
N LEU A 5 -24.19 -74.76 -50.52
CA LEU A 5 -22.94 -75.40 -50.03
C LEU A 5 -21.61 -74.65 -50.31
N VAL A 6 -20.77 -74.60 -49.25
CA VAL A 6 -19.29 -74.33 -49.17
C VAL A 6 -18.85 -72.86 -49.20
N GLY A 7 -17.98 -72.30 -48.35
CA GLY A 7 -17.09 -72.78 -47.26
C GLY A 7 -15.88 -71.83 -47.13
N GLY A 8 -15.30 -71.65 -45.93
CA GLY A 8 -14.06 -70.89 -45.69
C GLY A 8 -14.12 -69.99 -44.44
N LEU A 9 -13.84 -70.47 -43.22
CA LEU A 9 -12.56 -70.62 -42.51
C LEU A 9 -11.78 -69.30 -42.21
N ILE A 10 -11.75 -68.99 -40.90
CA ILE A 10 -10.64 -68.44 -40.08
C ILE A 10 -10.16 -67.00 -40.33
N GLY A 11 -10.25 -66.20 -39.25
CA GLY A 11 -9.06 -65.49 -38.75
C GLY A 11 -9.26 -64.01 -38.41
N GLY A 12 -8.79 -63.63 -37.22
CA GLY A 12 -8.25 -62.28 -37.02
C GLY A 12 -9.07 -61.36 -36.13
N LEU A 13 -8.85 -61.51 -34.82
CA LEU A 13 -9.07 -60.48 -33.81
C LEU A 13 -8.26 -59.22 -34.20
N ALA A 14 -8.91 -58.07 -34.36
CA ALA A 14 -8.24 -56.77 -34.37
C ALA A 14 -9.09 -55.78 -33.57
N VAL A 15 -8.67 -55.60 -32.32
CA VAL A 15 -9.10 -54.51 -31.44
C VAL A 15 -8.50 -53.22 -32.02
N VAL A 16 -9.33 -52.32 -32.54
CA VAL A 16 -8.92 -50.95 -32.87
C VAL A 16 -9.60 -50.02 -31.88
N GLY A 17 -8.75 -49.40 -31.06
CA GLY A 17 -9.12 -48.61 -29.90
C GLY A 17 -9.88 -47.33 -30.24
N LEU A 18 -10.80 -47.02 -29.35
CA LEU A 18 -11.55 -45.79 -29.23
C LEU A 18 -10.59 -44.64 -28.89
N LEU A 19 -10.35 -43.73 -29.83
CA LEU A 19 -9.66 -42.46 -29.61
C LEU A 19 -10.63 -41.49 -28.91
N MET A 20 -10.43 -41.27 -27.60
CA MET A 20 -11.09 -40.17 -26.88
C MET A 20 -10.34 -38.84 -27.11
N PRO A 21 -11.04 -37.71 -27.30
CA PRO A 21 -10.43 -36.39 -27.33
C PRO A 21 -9.89 -36.02 -25.95
N GLY A 22 -8.59 -35.71 -25.88
CA GLY A 22 -7.93 -35.22 -24.68
C GLY A 22 -8.48 -33.85 -24.29
N ALA A 23 -9.12 -33.79 -23.13
CA ALA A 23 -9.42 -32.53 -22.45
C ALA A 23 -8.09 -31.93 -21.96
N THR A 24 -7.62 -30.89 -22.63
CA THR A 24 -6.60 -29.98 -22.10
C THR A 24 -7.18 -29.31 -20.86
N MET A 25 -6.81 -29.81 -19.67
CA MET A 25 -7.00 -29.07 -18.44
C MET A 25 -6.12 -27.82 -18.51
N LEU A 26 -6.75 -26.65 -18.65
CA LEU A 26 -6.11 -25.38 -18.37
C LEU A 26 -5.80 -25.38 -16.87
N ALA A 27 -4.53 -25.59 -16.53
CA ALA A 27 -4.04 -25.32 -15.19
C ALA A 27 -4.13 -23.81 -14.96
N SER A 28 -5.13 -23.38 -14.20
CA SER A 28 -5.13 -22.06 -13.59
C SER A 28 -3.93 -22.00 -12.64
N ALA A 29 -2.93 -21.20 -12.99
CA ALA A 29 -1.95 -20.76 -12.02
C ALA A 29 -2.74 -20.05 -10.92
N GLN A 30 -2.81 -20.63 -9.74
CA GLN A 30 -3.22 -19.91 -8.55
C GLN A 30 -2.09 -18.92 -8.31
N GLU A 31 -2.27 -17.66 -8.72
CA GLU A 31 -1.48 -16.57 -8.17
C GLU A 31 -1.69 -16.64 -6.66
N ALA A 32 -0.62 -16.99 -5.95
CA ALA A 32 -0.63 -16.96 -4.50
C ALA A 32 -0.90 -15.50 -4.12
N THR A 33 -2.11 -15.21 -3.65
CA THR A 33 -2.43 -13.96 -3.00
C THR A 33 -1.35 -13.73 -1.94
N PRO A 34 -0.59 -12.63 -2.00
CA PRO A 34 0.39 -12.31 -0.98
C PRO A 34 -0.31 -12.39 0.39
N ALA A 35 0.28 -13.12 1.33
CA ALA A 35 -0.23 -13.13 2.69
C ALA A 35 -0.25 -11.67 3.20
N ALA A 36 -1.37 -11.25 3.78
CA ALA A 36 -1.46 -9.97 4.46
C ALA A 36 -0.28 -9.82 5.42
N ALA A 37 0.36 -8.65 5.41
CA ALA A 37 1.56 -8.41 6.22
C ALA A 37 1.23 -8.65 7.72
N GLU A 38 2.02 -9.48 8.39
CA GLU A 38 1.91 -9.65 9.84
C GLU A 38 2.50 -8.42 10.53
N LEU A 39 1.68 -7.69 11.30
CA LEU A 39 2.09 -6.51 12.06
C LEU A 39 2.54 -6.90 13.49
N PRO A 40 3.52 -6.20 14.09
CA PRO A 40 4.25 -5.05 13.57
C PRO A 40 5.31 -5.44 12.51
N VAL A 41 5.58 -4.54 11.56
CA VAL A 41 6.56 -4.76 10.49
C VAL A 41 7.37 -3.50 10.19
N ALA A 42 8.65 -3.68 9.93
CA ALA A 42 9.52 -2.69 9.28
C ALA A 42 9.68 -3.09 7.80
N PRO A 43 8.85 -2.55 6.88
CA PRO A 43 8.81 -3.02 5.50
C PRO A 43 10.19 -2.92 4.83
N ASP A 44 10.56 -3.95 4.08
CA ASP A 44 11.79 -3.90 3.30
C ASP A 44 11.64 -2.89 2.16
N PRO A 45 12.65 -2.04 1.88
CA PRO A 45 12.66 -1.09 0.77
C PRO A 45 12.28 -1.69 -0.59
N SER A 46 12.60 -2.97 -0.80
CA SER A 46 12.25 -3.67 -2.04
C SER A 46 10.74 -3.91 -2.20
N LEU A 47 9.91 -3.65 -1.19
CA LEU A 47 8.45 -3.69 -1.32
C LEU A 47 7.89 -2.41 -1.97
N CYS A 48 8.67 -1.34 -2.09
CA CYS A 48 8.26 -0.14 -2.83
C CYS A 48 8.30 -0.41 -4.35
N GLN A 49 7.13 -0.70 -4.94
CA GLN A 49 7.03 -1.10 -6.36
C GLN A 49 6.20 -0.13 -7.20
N VAL A 50 5.53 0.84 -6.58
CA VAL A 50 4.84 1.92 -7.27
C VAL A 50 5.78 2.70 -8.21
N GLU A 51 5.24 3.13 -9.35
CA GLU A 51 5.93 4.02 -10.27
C GLU A 51 6.10 5.40 -9.61
N PRO A 52 7.30 6.01 -9.65
CA PRO A 52 7.52 7.32 -9.06
C PRO A 52 6.66 8.37 -9.73
N ARG A 53 6.13 9.29 -8.91
CA ARG A 53 5.55 10.53 -9.40
C ARG A 53 6.65 11.37 -10.08
N PRO A 54 6.40 11.98 -11.25
CA PRO A 54 7.44 12.74 -11.96
C PRO A 54 7.88 13.96 -11.16
N LEU A 55 9.18 14.30 -11.16
CA LEU A 55 9.71 15.47 -10.44
C LEU A 55 9.03 16.79 -10.85
N ALA A 56 8.63 16.91 -12.13
CA ALA A 56 7.90 18.07 -12.63
C ALA A 56 6.57 18.32 -11.92
N PHE A 57 5.97 17.30 -11.30
CA PHE A 57 4.80 17.47 -10.45
C PHE A 57 5.14 18.26 -9.17
N PHE A 58 6.33 18.05 -8.59
CA PHE A 58 6.70 18.70 -7.32
C PHE A 58 7.23 20.12 -7.51
N GLU A 59 7.72 20.47 -8.70
CA GLU A 59 8.24 21.81 -9.03
C GLU A 59 7.22 22.92 -8.72
N GLN A 60 5.92 22.65 -8.87
CA GLN A 60 4.86 23.63 -8.61
C GLN A 60 4.69 23.98 -7.13
N TYR A 61 5.20 23.14 -6.22
CA TYR A 61 5.10 23.34 -4.77
C TYR A 61 6.38 23.94 -4.17
N VAL A 62 7.44 24.08 -4.96
CA VAL A 62 8.72 24.60 -4.49
C VAL A 62 8.56 26.08 -4.08
N GLY A 63 8.88 26.39 -2.83
CA GLY A 63 8.75 27.74 -2.29
C GLY A 63 9.48 27.94 -0.97
N THR A 64 9.45 29.18 -0.48
CA THR A 64 9.90 29.49 0.89
C THR A 64 8.66 29.57 1.79
N PRO A 65 8.68 28.95 2.99
CA PRO A 65 7.64 29.17 3.98
C PRO A 65 7.45 30.67 4.24
N THR A 66 6.23 31.17 4.06
CA THR A 66 5.92 32.57 4.39
C THR A 66 6.04 32.74 5.90
N ALA A 67 6.63 33.82 6.40
CA ALA A 67 6.90 34.03 7.84
C ALA A 67 5.67 33.95 8.77
N MET A 68 4.44 33.90 8.24
CA MET A 68 3.22 33.62 9.00
C MET A 68 2.99 32.12 9.29
N ALA A 69 3.58 31.21 8.51
CA ALA A 69 3.61 29.76 8.78
C ALA A 69 4.74 29.38 9.77
N ALA A 70 5.75 30.24 9.93
CA ALA A 70 6.84 30.08 10.90
C ALA A 70 6.43 30.38 12.36
N ALA A 71 5.14 30.56 12.64
CA ALA A 71 4.59 30.73 13.99
C ALA A 71 4.17 29.39 14.62
N THR A 72 4.60 28.26 14.08
CA THR A 72 4.65 26.99 14.80
C THR A 72 5.66 27.12 15.94
N PRO A 73 5.38 26.61 17.16
CA PRO A 73 6.37 26.63 18.24
C PRO A 73 7.68 26.02 17.73
N GLU A 74 8.81 26.66 18.05
CA GLU A 74 10.14 26.08 17.86
C GLU A 74 10.10 24.60 18.25
N ALA A 75 10.44 23.71 17.31
CA ALA A 75 10.64 22.30 17.60
C ALA A 75 11.63 22.23 18.78
N THR A 76 11.09 21.91 19.96
CA THR A 76 11.92 21.76 21.15
C THR A 76 12.82 20.56 20.87
N PRO A 77 14.14 20.65 21.10
CA PRO A 77 15.03 19.51 20.88
C PRO A 77 14.45 18.27 21.56
N ILE A 78 14.22 17.20 20.80
CA ILE A 78 13.77 15.93 21.36
C ILE A 78 14.96 15.42 22.18
N GLU A 79 14.88 15.59 23.49
CA GLU A 79 15.86 14.99 24.41
C GLU A 79 15.80 13.46 24.21
N GLU A 80 16.96 12.86 23.94
CA GLU A 80 17.13 11.41 23.83
C GLU A 80 16.68 10.76 25.15
N GLY A 81 15.47 10.21 25.17
CA GLY A 81 14.84 9.64 26.37
C GLY A 81 13.55 10.31 26.84
N ALA A 82 12.96 11.24 26.07
CA ALA A 82 11.57 11.62 26.29
C ALA A 82 10.68 10.39 26.09
N ASP A 83 9.98 9.96 27.14
CA ASP A 83 8.92 8.94 27.04
C ASP A 83 8.01 9.33 25.87
N ALA A 84 7.78 8.38 24.95
CA ALA A 84 6.90 8.58 23.81
C ALA A 84 5.60 9.20 24.31
N VAL A 85 5.33 10.44 23.93
CA VAL A 85 4.05 11.08 24.22
C VAL A 85 3.04 10.30 23.41
N GLU A 86 2.33 9.40 24.08
CA GLU A 86 1.10 8.81 23.57
C GLU A 86 0.15 10.00 23.36
N GLY A 87 0.08 10.51 22.12
CA GLY A 87 -0.81 11.62 21.77
C GLY A 87 -2.22 11.24 22.21
N THR A 88 -2.73 11.93 23.22
CA THR A 88 -4.08 11.65 23.69
C THR A 88 -5.04 12.10 22.59
N MET A 89 -5.81 11.17 22.01
CA MET A 89 -6.88 11.43 21.03
C MET A 89 -8.06 12.24 21.62
N GLU A 90 -7.82 13.08 22.62
CA GLU A 90 -8.84 13.85 23.31
C GLU A 90 -9.55 14.80 22.32
N GLY A 91 -10.85 14.59 22.16
CA GLY A 91 -11.70 15.42 21.31
C GLY A 91 -11.76 15.02 19.84
N PHE A 92 -10.95 14.05 19.39
CA PHE A 92 -11.16 13.44 18.08
C PHE A 92 -12.33 12.45 18.15
N VAL A 93 -13.27 12.61 17.20
CA VAL A 93 -14.34 11.65 16.98
C VAL A 93 -14.15 11.07 15.59
N PRO A 94 -13.77 9.79 15.47
CA PRO A 94 -13.61 9.15 14.17
C PRO A 94 -14.89 9.26 13.34
N PRO A 95 -14.78 9.50 12.03
CA PRO A 95 -15.91 9.39 11.13
C PRO A 95 -16.64 8.06 11.28
N VAL A 96 -17.98 8.10 11.32
CA VAL A 96 -18.80 6.90 11.47
C VAL A 96 -18.94 6.20 10.13
N GLY A 97 -18.50 4.94 10.07
CA GLY A 97 -18.61 4.07 8.90
C GLY A 97 -19.10 2.66 9.23
N GLN A 98 -19.25 1.82 8.20
CA GLN A 98 -19.50 0.39 8.35
C GLN A 98 -18.15 -0.35 8.45
N ALA A 99 -18.07 -1.45 9.19
CA ALA A 99 -16.85 -2.25 9.20
C ALA A 99 -16.49 -2.68 7.77
N ALA A 100 -15.22 -2.50 7.38
CA ALA A 100 -14.73 -2.92 6.08
C ALA A 100 -14.72 -4.45 5.95
N ASP A 101 -14.89 -4.95 4.72
CA ASP A 101 -14.71 -6.37 4.44
C ASP A 101 -13.22 -6.76 4.49
N PRO A 102 -12.90 -8.07 4.61
CA PRO A 102 -11.52 -8.52 4.72
C PRO A 102 -10.62 -8.11 3.54
N GLU A 103 -11.16 -8.09 2.32
CA GLU A 103 -10.41 -7.73 1.12
C GLU A 103 -9.98 -6.25 1.15
N THR A 104 -10.90 -5.38 1.57
CA THR A 104 -10.60 -3.96 1.79
C THR A 104 -9.56 -3.78 2.90
N VAL A 105 -9.71 -4.49 4.02
CA VAL A 105 -8.73 -4.43 5.12
C VAL A 105 -7.34 -4.82 4.62
N ASP A 106 -7.22 -5.93 3.90
CA ASP A 106 -5.95 -6.39 3.34
C ASP A 106 -5.35 -5.37 2.37
N ALA A 107 -6.17 -4.71 1.54
CA ALA A 107 -5.73 -3.69 0.61
C ALA A 107 -5.25 -2.41 1.30
N VAL A 108 -5.93 -1.98 2.38
CA VAL A 108 -5.50 -0.85 3.22
C VAL A 108 -4.18 -1.17 3.91
N VAL A 109 -4.03 -2.38 4.47
CA VAL A 109 -2.79 -2.84 5.09
C VAL A 109 -1.65 -2.85 4.08
N ALA A 110 -1.87 -3.40 2.89
CA ALA A 110 -0.88 -3.42 1.82
C ALA A 110 -0.44 -2.00 1.41
N THR A 111 -1.39 -1.07 1.31
CA THR A 111 -1.10 0.33 0.94
C THR A 111 -0.23 1.01 2.01
N ALA A 112 -0.59 0.89 3.29
CA ALA A 112 0.20 1.47 4.38
C ALA A 112 1.62 0.89 4.44
N VAL A 113 1.75 -0.43 4.23
CA VAL A 113 3.05 -1.11 4.16
C VAL A 113 3.88 -0.64 2.97
N GLU A 114 3.27 -0.45 1.79
CA GLU A 114 3.97 0.05 0.60
C GLU A 114 4.43 1.51 0.78
N VAL A 115 3.61 2.36 1.40
CA VAL A 115 3.99 3.74 1.75
C VAL A 115 5.26 3.74 2.59
N VAL A 116 5.26 3.00 3.69
CA VAL A 116 6.42 2.93 4.61
C VAL A 116 7.62 2.24 3.93
N ALA A 117 7.41 1.27 3.04
CA ALA A 117 8.48 0.69 2.24
C ALA A 117 9.16 1.73 1.34
N CYS A 118 8.39 2.65 0.76
CA CYS A 118 8.93 3.73 -0.08
C CYS A 118 9.70 4.77 0.73
N PHE A 119 9.25 5.13 1.93
CA PHE A 119 10.03 5.95 2.86
C PHE A 119 11.33 5.24 3.27
N ASN A 120 11.26 3.95 3.61
CA ASN A 120 12.44 3.14 3.91
C ASN A 120 13.39 2.96 2.72
N ALA A 121 12.91 3.11 1.48
CA ALA A 121 13.74 3.13 0.28
C ALA A 121 14.43 4.48 0.03
N GLY A 122 14.05 5.53 0.77
CA GLY A 122 14.49 6.90 0.50
C GLY A 122 13.94 7.43 -0.83
N ASP A 123 12.86 6.85 -1.35
CA ASP A 123 12.29 7.16 -2.66
C ASP A 123 10.98 7.95 -2.48
N LEU A 124 11.13 9.23 -2.13
CA LEU A 124 10.02 10.12 -1.85
C LEU A 124 9.05 10.25 -3.04
N PRO A 125 9.49 10.36 -4.30
CA PRO A 125 8.55 10.40 -5.42
C PRO A 125 7.66 9.16 -5.54
N ARG A 126 8.16 7.97 -5.16
CA ARG A 126 7.33 6.76 -5.06
C ARG A 126 6.41 6.79 -3.86
N ALA A 127 6.90 7.22 -2.68
CA ALA A 127 6.04 7.37 -1.51
C ALA A 127 4.83 8.28 -1.82
N PHE A 128 5.07 9.46 -2.40
CA PHE A 128 4.02 10.42 -2.80
C PHE A 128 3.19 9.99 -4.02
N ALA A 129 3.51 8.89 -4.70
CA ALA A 129 2.63 8.29 -5.70
C ALA A 129 1.48 7.49 -5.06
N LEU A 130 1.57 7.20 -3.76
CA LEU A 130 0.52 6.53 -2.98
C LEU A 130 -0.43 7.51 -2.26
N TYR A 131 -0.29 8.81 -2.55
CA TYR A 131 -1.11 9.88 -2.02
C TYR A 131 -1.91 10.52 -3.18
N THR A 132 -3.14 10.93 -2.89
CA THR A 132 -3.94 11.70 -3.86
C THR A 132 -3.33 13.07 -4.10
N ASP A 133 -3.59 13.63 -5.29
CA ASP A 133 -3.14 14.98 -5.65
C ASP A 133 -3.73 16.02 -4.69
N ASP A 134 -5.01 15.84 -4.32
CA ASP A 134 -5.72 16.71 -3.39
C ASP A 134 -5.04 16.76 -2.01
N LEU A 135 -4.58 15.61 -1.49
CA LEU A 135 -3.86 15.58 -0.22
C LEU A 135 -2.51 16.30 -0.31
N ILE A 136 -1.78 16.11 -1.41
CA ILE A 136 -0.50 16.79 -1.62
C ILE A 136 -0.72 18.31 -1.73
N ASP A 137 -1.76 18.75 -2.42
CA ASP A 137 -2.13 20.17 -2.52
C ASP A 137 -2.44 20.78 -1.15
N VAL A 138 -3.15 20.05 -0.28
CA VAL A 138 -3.43 20.50 1.09
C VAL A 138 -2.14 20.68 1.89
N PHE A 139 -1.24 19.69 1.87
CA PHE A 139 0.03 19.79 2.60
C PHE A 139 0.92 20.90 2.03
N ALA A 140 1.09 20.96 0.71
CA ALA A 140 1.92 21.99 0.06
C ALA A 140 1.35 23.40 0.21
N GLY A 141 0.01 23.53 0.31
CA GLY A 141 -0.66 24.80 0.59
C GLY A 141 -0.46 25.28 2.02
N ALA A 142 -0.30 24.37 2.97
CA ALA A 142 0.03 24.69 4.36
C ALA A 142 1.53 25.02 4.53
N GLU A 143 2.40 24.23 3.92
CA GLU A 143 3.85 24.39 3.95
C GLU A 143 4.44 24.16 2.56
N PRO A 144 4.90 25.22 1.86
CA PRO A 144 5.57 25.06 0.58
C PRO A 144 6.80 24.17 0.70
N LEU A 145 7.05 23.35 -0.32
CA LEU A 145 8.18 22.44 -0.39
C LEU A 145 9.50 23.25 -0.43
N PRO A 146 10.38 23.16 0.58
CA PRO A 146 11.66 23.85 0.53
C PRO A 146 12.54 23.30 -0.59
N GLN A 147 13.37 24.16 -1.20
CA GLN A 147 14.29 23.74 -2.27
C GLN A 147 15.18 22.55 -1.85
N GLU A 148 15.65 22.54 -0.61
CA GLU A 148 16.47 21.44 -0.08
C GLU A 148 15.73 20.10 -0.11
N GLN A 149 14.44 20.10 0.24
CA GLN A 149 13.64 18.88 0.22
C GLN A 149 13.33 18.43 -1.21
N PHE A 150 13.11 19.37 -2.13
CA PHE A 150 13.00 19.07 -3.56
C PHE A 150 14.31 18.46 -4.11
N ASP A 151 15.46 19.01 -3.73
CA ASP A 151 16.77 18.49 -4.14
C ASP A 151 17.00 17.06 -3.61
N ILE A 152 16.51 16.74 -2.41
CA ILE A 152 16.50 15.37 -1.86
C ILE A 152 15.60 14.45 -2.71
N MET A 153 14.39 14.90 -3.08
CA MET A 153 13.50 14.12 -3.96
C MET A 153 14.13 13.84 -5.32
N ALA A 154 14.93 14.78 -5.84
CA ALA A 154 15.61 14.67 -7.12
C ALA A 154 16.91 13.85 -7.07
N ALA A 155 17.43 13.56 -5.88
CA ALA A 155 18.63 12.76 -5.70
C ALA A 155 18.38 11.27 -6.04
N THR A 156 19.46 10.50 -6.16
CA THR A 156 19.34 9.04 -6.27
C THR A 156 18.86 8.47 -4.94
N PRO A 157 17.73 7.74 -4.90
CA PRO A 157 17.24 7.13 -3.67
C PRO A 157 18.27 6.21 -3.03
N ALA A 158 18.34 6.24 -1.70
CA ALA A 158 19.20 5.39 -0.91
C ALA A 158 18.39 4.80 0.23
N ALA A 159 18.42 3.46 0.34
CA ALA A 159 17.70 2.76 1.39
C ALA A 159 18.16 3.20 2.78
N VAL A 160 17.18 3.44 3.64
CA VAL A 160 17.37 3.77 5.05
C VAL A 160 18.01 2.57 5.77
N PRO A 161 19.05 2.77 6.62
CA PRO A 161 19.65 1.73 7.44
C PRO A 161 18.59 1.01 8.28
N VAL A 162 18.75 -0.30 8.49
CA VAL A 162 17.73 -1.15 9.14
C VAL A 162 17.30 -0.62 10.50
N GLU A 163 18.24 -0.10 11.28
CA GLU A 163 18.05 0.48 12.60
C GLU A 163 17.28 1.82 12.61
N ALA A 164 17.17 2.48 11.45
CA ALA A 164 16.48 3.75 11.28
C ALA A 164 15.20 3.63 10.46
N ARG A 165 14.79 2.41 10.08
CA ARG A 165 13.58 2.18 9.30
C ARG A 165 12.32 2.48 10.11
N GLU A 166 11.36 3.07 9.43
CA GLU A 166 10.00 3.24 9.89
C GLU A 166 9.26 1.90 9.92
N GLN A 167 8.27 1.81 10.81
CA GLN A 167 7.49 0.59 11.05
C GLN A 167 6.00 0.90 11.07
N VAL A 168 5.21 -0.04 10.55
CA VAL A 168 3.77 -0.11 10.78
C VAL A 168 3.57 -1.04 11.97
N LEU A 169 3.07 -0.50 13.08
CA LEU A 169 2.88 -1.25 14.33
C LEU A 169 1.53 -1.96 14.37
N ALA A 170 0.47 -1.26 13.97
CA ALA A 170 -0.88 -1.76 13.95
C ALA A 170 -1.76 -0.96 12.99
N ILE A 171 -2.77 -1.62 12.43
CA ILE A 171 -3.86 -0.99 11.69
C ILE A 171 -5.16 -1.47 12.32
N ARG A 172 -6.03 -0.55 12.74
CA ARG A 172 -7.20 -0.86 13.57
C ARG A 172 -8.44 -0.11 13.10
N GLU A 173 -9.59 -0.72 13.35
CA GLU A 173 -10.92 -0.10 13.15
C GLU A 173 -11.15 0.41 11.73
N VAL A 174 -10.74 -0.39 10.73
CA VAL A 174 -10.97 -0.05 9.32
C VAL A 174 -12.47 -0.06 9.02
N VAL A 175 -12.98 1.08 8.57
CA VAL A 175 -14.37 1.31 8.21
C VAL A 175 -14.48 1.82 6.79
N ILE A 176 -15.59 1.50 6.12
CA ILE A 176 -16.04 2.17 4.90
C ILE A 176 -16.95 3.33 5.29
N LEU A 177 -16.57 4.53 4.85
CA LEU A 177 -17.30 5.77 5.04
C LEU A 177 -18.49 5.88 4.07
N PRO A 178 -19.48 6.75 4.34
CA PRO A 178 -20.66 6.90 3.49
C PRO A 178 -20.39 7.31 2.03
N ASP A 179 -19.23 7.91 1.77
CA ASP A 179 -18.76 8.32 0.44
C ASP A 179 -17.98 7.21 -0.30
N GLY A 180 -17.78 6.06 0.32
CA GLY A 180 -17.07 4.90 -0.24
C GLY A 180 -15.57 4.85 0.08
N ARG A 181 -15.01 5.87 0.75
CA ARG A 181 -13.61 5.84 1.20
C ARG A 181 -13.43 4.91 2.40
N ALA A 182 -12.23 4.40 2.58
CA ALA A 182 -11.85 3.62 3.77
C ALA A 182 -11.20 4.55 4.80
N GLY A 183 -11.51 4.38 6.08
CA GLY A 183 -10.86 5.11 7.17
C GLY A 183 -10.39 4.16 8.25
N GLY A 184 -9.25 4.42 8.89
CA GLY A 184 -8.75 3.59 9.97
C GLY A 184 -7.60 4.23 10.74
N PHE A 185 -7.30 3.67 11.91
CA PHE A 185 -6.14 4.08 12.68
C PHE A 185 -4.90 3.32 12.23
N VAL A 186 -3.80 4.03 12.05
CA VAL A 186 -2.49 3.46 11.77
C VAL A 186 -1.51 3.93 12.83
N ASP A 187 -0.89 2.97 13.51
CA ASP A 187 0.12 3.20 14.53
C ASP A 187 1.51 3.02 13.89
N PHE A 188 2.35 4.05 13.90
CA PHE A 188 3.69 4.06 13.33
C PHE A 188 4.77 4.12 14.41
N ALA A 189 5.95 3.59 14.09
CA ALA A 189 7.18 3.89 14.82
C ALA A 189 8.25 4.41 13.87
N PHE A 190 8.94 5.47 14.31
CA PHE A 190 9.99 6.15 13.57
C PHE A 190 11.35 5.95 14.25
N ALA A 191 12.41 6.35 13.55
CA ALA A 191 13.76 6.38 14.12
C ALA A 191 13.79 7.19 15.43
N GLY A 192 14.62 6.77 16.39
CA GLY A 192 14.73 7.42 17.70
C GLY A 192 13.62 7.03 18.70
N GLY A 193 12.75 6.08 18.36
CA GLY A 193 11.73 5.56 19.26
C GLY A 193 10.44 6.37 19.33
N TYR A 194 10.33 7.43 18.51
CA TYR A 194 9.10 8.19 18.33
C TYR A 194 8.00 7.30 17.76
N ARG A 195 6.79 7.43 18.31
CA ARG A 195 5.60 6.69 17.88
C ARG A 195 4.47 7.68 17.66
N GLU A 196 3.66 7.40 16.66
CA GLU A 196 2.53 8.24 16.30
C GLU A 196 1.34 7.36 15.91
N THR A 197 0.15 7.77 16.32
CA THR A 197 -1.10 7.21 15.80
C THR A 197 -1.72 8.25 14.89
N GLN A 198 -2.12 7.85 13.69
CA GLN A 198 -2.81 8.71 12.72
C GLN A 198 -4.15 8.07 12.36
N TYR A 199 -5.18 8.88 12.12
CA TYR A 199 -6.36 8.40 11.40
C TYR A 199 -6.19 8.71 9.92
N VAL A 200 -6.11 7.66 9.11
CA VAL A 200 -5.83 7.73 7.68
C VAL A 200 -7.10 7.41 6.93
N VAL A 201 -7.46 8.26 5.97
CA VAL A 201 -8.53 8.03 5.00
C VAL A 201 -7.89 7.68 3.67
N LEU A 202 -8.39 6.63 3.04
CA LEU A 202 -7.96 6.14 1.75
C LEU A 202 -9.13 6.17 0.76
N THR A 203 -8.84 6.54 -0.48
CA THR A 203 -9.79 6.46 -1.60
C THR A 203 -9.32 5.40 -2.60
N GLN A 204 -10.26 4.74 -3.27
CA GLN A 204 -9.94 3.75 -4.31
C GLN A 204 -9.93 4.41 -5.68
N GLU A 205 -8.76 4.41 -6.34
CA GLU A 205 -8.59 4.86 -7.72
C GLU A 205 -8.18 3.70 -8.61
N GLY A 206 -9.10 3.27 -9.48
CA GLY A 206 -8.90 2.07 -10.29
C GLY A 206 -8.77 0.83 -9.41
N GLU A 207 -7.64 0.14 -9.48
CA GLU A 207 -7.37 -1.09 -8.73
C GLU A 207 -6.55 -0.84 -7.45
N ARG A 208 -6.32 0.42 -7.07
CA ARG A 208 -5.42 0.79 -5.97
C ARG A 208 -6.11 1.71 -4.96
N TRP A 209 -5.75 1.55 -3.70
CA TRP A 209 -6.07 2.52 -2.65
C TRP A 209 -4.95 3.55 -2.54
N LEU A 210 -5.33 4.82 -2.41
CA LEU A 210 -4.42 5.94 -2.20
C LEU A 210 -4.79 6.65 -0.90
N VAL A 211 -3.77 7.15 -0.20
CA VAL A 211 -3.96 7.98 1.00
C VAL A 211 -4.52 9.33 0.57
N ASP A 212 -5.66 9.69 1.15
CA ASP A 212 -6.47 10.84 0.73
C ASP A 212 -6.63 11.89 1.84
N GLU A 213 -6.67 11.46 3.10
CA GLU A 213 -6.60 12.37 4.25
C GLU A 213 -5.77 11.76 5.37
N ILE A 214 -5.06 12.61 6.11
CA ILE A 214 -4.36 12.24 7.34
C ILE A 214 -4.78 13.21 8.44
N LEU A 215 -5.24 12.64 9.55
CA LEU A 215 -5.62 13.37 10.74
C LEU A 215 -4.62 13.02 11.84
N LEU A 216 -3.86 14.05 12.25
CA LEU A 216 -2.86 13.96 13.31
C LEU A 216 -3.50 14.30 14.67
N PHE A 217 -3.04 13.65 15.72
CA PHE A 217 -3.45 13.94 17.10
C PHE A 217 -2.31 14.70 17.80
N ALA A 218 -2.60 15.90 18.28
CA ALA A 218 -1.66 16.76 19.00
C ALA A 218 -1.77 16.55 20.52
#